data_AF-A0A3N9NP97-F1
#
_entry.id   AF-A0A3N9NP97-F1
#
_cell.length_a   1.000
_cell.length_b   1.000
_cell.length_c   1.000
_cell.angle_alpha   90.00
_cell.angle_beta   90.00
_cell.angle_gamma   90.00
#
_symmetry.space_group_name_H-M   'P 1'
#
loop_
_entity.id
_entity.type
_entity.pdbx_description
1 polymer ?
#
loop_
_entity_poly.entity_id
_entity_poly.type
_entity_poly.pdbx_seq_one_letter_code
_entity_poly.pdbx_strand_id
1 'polypeptide(L)'
;MEIFGLVSSILLALILVAITHSLYKKRDKIPYYRPIRDKFKRKKKKPEKEPTQRMLVVIRRHPIGRAALMTLEESQYEEQKARTLALMEQLVREWSEVAQHKWGFHGSEYGLPSSNDENWMLFAAFVVKDHDTYRKCLERMQSETYLPLRRQCDIRVLYGEEMERLPSHTVELFRQGFSR
;
A
#
# COMPACT_ATOMS: atom_id res chain seq x y z
N MET A 1 54.53 -2.62 5.17
CA MET A 1 54.22 -4.03 4.83
C MET A 1 52.72 -4.37 4.92
N GLU A 2 51.81 -3.40 5.10
CA GLU A 2 50.38 -3.69 5.32
C GLU A 2 49.52 -3.59 4.02
N ILE A 3 49.95 -2.77 3.06
CA ILE A 3 49.24 -2.58 1.78
C ILE A 3 49.23 -3.88 0.94
N PHE A 4 50.29 -4.67 1.02
CA PHE A 4 50.42 -5.93 0.26
C PHE A 4 49.42 -7.01 0.73
N GLY A 5 49.15 -7.06 2.04
CA GLY A 5 48.16 -7.99 2.61
C GLY A 5 46.73 -7.62 2.22
N LEU A 6 46.42 -6.32 2.20
CA LEU A 6 45.11 -5.80 1.84
C LEU A 6 44.79 -6.05 0.36
N VAL A 7 45.74 -5.77 -0.54
CA VAL A 7 45.59 -6.05 -1.98
C VAL A 7 45.45 -7.55 -2.25
N SER A 8 46.20 -8.41 -1.55
CA SER A 8 46.09 -9.86 -1.67
C SER A 8 44.70 -10.38 -1.25
N SER A 9 44.14 -9.84 -0.15
CA SER A 9 42.82 -10.22 0.33
C SER A 9 41.68 -9.86 -0.63
N ILE A 10 41.76 -8.67 -1.25
CA ILE A 10 40.78 -8.20 -2.25
C ILE A 10 40.85 -9.08 -3.50
N LEU A 11 42.05 -9.40 -3.96
CA LEU A 11 42.24 -10.27 -5.12
C LEU A 11 41.64 -11.67 -4.88
N LEU A 12 41.86 -12.23 -3.68
CA LEU A 12 41.35 -13.53 -3.29
C LEU A 12 39.82 -13.55 -3.18
N ALA A 13 39.22 -12.48 -2.66
CA ALA A 13 37.76 -12.31 -2.63
C ALA A 13 37.16 -12.22 -4.04
N LEU A 14 37.77 -11.48 -4.96
CA LEU A 14 37.32 -11.38 -6.34
C LEU A 14 37.42 -12.72 -7.08
N ILE A 15 38.48 -13.48 -6.85
CA ILE A 15 38.65 -14.84 -7.39
C ILE A 15 37.54 -15.77 -6.87
N LEU A 16 37.24 -15.74 -5.57
CA LEU A 16 36.15 -16.53 -4.99
C LEU A 16 34.78 -16.15 -5.56
N VAL A 17 34.51 -14.86 -5.77
CA VAL A 17 33.29 -14.39 -6.43
C VAL A 17 33.20 -14.88 -7.88
N ALA A 18 34.30 -14.83 -8.63
CA ALA A 18 34.33 -15.34 -10.00
C ALA A 18 34.10 -16.86 -10.08
N ILE A 19 34.71 -17.63 -9.16
CA ILE A 19 34.53 -19.09 -9.08
C ILE A 19 33.09 -19.42 -8.70
N THR A 20 32.54 -18.79 -7.67
CA THR A 20 31.14 -19.02 -7.24
C THR A 20 30.15 -18.64 -8.34
N HIS A 21 30.37 -17.53 -9.05
CA HIS A 21 29.53 -17.14 -10.18
C HIS A 21 29.61 -18.13 -11.36
N SER A 22 30.80 -18.63 -11.67
CA SER A 22 31.02 -19.66 -12.70
C SER A 22 30.35 -20.99 -12.33
N LEU A 23 30.47 -21.42 -11.06
CA LEU A 23 29.80 -22.61 -10.54
C LEU A 23 28.28 -22.45 -10.56
N TYR A 24 27.76 -21.27 -10.23
CA TYR A 24 26.34 -20.97 -10.32
C TYR A 24 25.82 -21.05 -11.76
N LYS A 25 26.58 -20.56 -12.75
CA LYS A 25 26.21 -20.71 -14.17
C LYS A 25 26.21 -22.16 -14.64
N LYS A 26 27.05 -23.02 -14.05
CA LYS A 26 27.16 -24.45 -14.40
C LYS A 26 26.32 -25.37 -13.51
N ARG A 27 25.53 -24.82 -12.58
CA ARG A 27 24.74 -25.61 -11.61
C ARG A 27 23.80 -26.64 -12.25
N ASP A 28 23.26 -26.34 -13.42
CA ASP A 28 22.36 -27.25 -14.15
C ASP A 28 23.09 -28.45 -14.77
N LYS A 29 24.42 -28.45 -14.79
CA LYS A 29 25.28 -29.58 -15.19
C LYS A 29 25.73 -30.44 -14.00
N ILE A 30 25.44 -30.02 -12.76
CA ILE A 30 25.76 -30.81 -11.56
C ILE A 30 24.79 -32.00 -11.50
N PRO A 31 25.30 -33.25 -11.44
CA PRO A 31 24.48 -34.45 -11.27
C PRO A 31 23.54 -34.27 -10.07
N TYR A 32 22.27 -34.66 -10.22
CA TYR A 32 21.25 -34.57 -9.16
C TYR A 32 20.83 -33.16 -8.71
N TYR A 33 21.34 -32.08 -9.32
CA TYR A 33 20.89 -30.71 -8.96
C TYR A 33 19.40 -30.47 -9.19
N ARG A 34 18.84 -30.93 -10.32
CA ARG A 34 17.40 -30.81 -10.62
C ARG A 34 16.49 -31.47 -9.57
N PRO A 35 16.67 -32.77 -9.23
CA PRO A 35 15.83 -33.41 -8.22
C PRO A 35 16.00 -32.81 -6.82
N ILE A 36 17.21 -32.38 -6.44
CA ILE A 36 17.44 -31.68 -5.17
C ILE A 36 16.70 -30.34 -5.17
N ARG A 37 16.88 -29.51 -6.21
CA ARG A 37 16.17 -28.24 -6.36
C ARG A 37 14.67 -28.42 -6.28
N ASP A 38 14.13 -29.43 -6.94
CA ASP A 38 12.68 -29.65 -6.99
C ASP A 38 12.14 -30.22 -5.66
N LYS A 39 12.96 -30.96 -4.89
CA LYS A 39 12.64 -31.40 -3.51
C LYS A 39 12.61 -30.22 -2.52
N PHE A 40 13.44 -29.21 -2.74
CA PHE A 40 13.51 -27.99 -1.90
C PHE A 40 12.74 -26.79 -2.47
N LYS A 41 12.15 -26.92 -3.67
CA LYS A 41 11.17 -25.95 -4.17
C LYS A 41 9.97 -26.04 -3.25
N ARG A 42 9.86 -25.06 -2.33
CA ARG A 42 8.60 -24.77 -1.63
C ARG A 42 7.53 -24.71 -2.70
N LYS A 43 6.56 -25.64 -2.66
CA LYS A 43 5.33 -25.53 -3.46
C LYS A 43 4.80 -24.14 -3.17
N LYS A 44 4.86 -23.22 -4.15
CA LYS A 44 4.18 -21.93 -4.02
C LYS A 44 2.73 -22.30 -3.71
N LYS A 45 2.26 -21.96 -2.50
CA LYS A 45 0.84 -22.05 -2.16
C LYS A 45 0.12 -21.42 -3.36
N LYS A 46 -0.83 -22.14 -3.97
CA LYS A 46 -1.72 -21.52 -4.96
C LYS A 46 -2.23 -20.24 -4.30
N PRO A 47 -2.15 -19.07 -4.97
CA PRO A 47 -2.67 -17.85 -4.38
C PRO A 47 -4.10 -18.15 -3.97
N GLU A 48 -4.37 -17.98 -2.68
CA GLU A 48 -5.72 -18.06 -2.14
C GLU A 48 -6.56 -17.11 -2.99
N LYS A 49 -7.70 -17.58 -3.52
CA LYS A 49 -8.56 -16.75 -4.39
C LYS A 49 -8.80 -15.43 -3.63
N GLU A 50 -8.33 -14.32 -4.19
CA GLU A 50 -8.52 -13.02 -3.56
C GLU A 50 -10.03 -12.83 -3.34
N PRO A 51 -10.47 -12.37 -2.15
CA PRO A 51 -11.86 -12.02 -1.93
C PRO A 51 -12.31 -11.06 -3.03
N THR A 52 -13.47 -11.35 -3.60
CA THR A 52 -13.90 -10.78 -4.87
C THR A 52 -14.23 -9.29 -4.77
N GLN A 53 -14.55 -8.76 -3.60
CA GLN A 53 -15.14 -7.42 -3.45
C GLN A 53 -14.13 -6.39 -2.98
N ARG A 54 -14.26 -5.17 -3.52
CA ARG A 54 -13.40 -4.04 -3.18
C ARG A 54 -14.16 -2.92 -2.54
N MET A 55 -13.51 -2.25 -1.61
CA MET A 55 -13.97 -1.03 -1.00
C MET A 55 -13.04 0.09 -1.45
N LEU A 56 -13.55 1.03 -2.24
CA LEU A 56 -12.81 2.21 -2.69
C LEU A 56 -13.14 3.37 -1.76
N VAL A 57 -12.11 4.03 -1.26
CA VAL A 57 -12.24 5.21 -0.42
C VAL A 57 -11.93 6.41 -1.30
N VAL A 58 -12.92 7.27 -1.51
CA VAL A 58 -12.73 8.54 -2.21
C VAL A 58 -12.91 9.69 -1.24
N ILE A 59 -12.08 10.71 -1.40
CA ILE A 59 -12.03 11.86 -0.51
C ILE A 59 -12.09 13.16 -1.30
N ARG A 60 -12.71 14.17 -0.72
CA ARG A 60 -12.70 15.56 -1.20
C ARG A 60 -12.63 16.49 0.02
N ARG A 61 -12.01 17.67 -0.10
CA ARG A 61 -12.08 18.66 0.98
C ARG A 61 -13.49 19.23 1.07
N HIS A 62 -14.01 19.32 2.29
CA HIS A 62 -15.31 19.93 2.55
C HIS A 62 -15.19 21.45 2.37
N PRO A 63 -16.07 22.12 1.61
CA PRO A 63 -15.98 23.57 1.36
C PRO A 63 -15.92 24.42 2.64
N ILE A 64 -16.71 24.04 3.67
CA ILE A 64 -16.69 24.68 4.99
C ILE A 64 -15.32 24.50 5.68
N GLY A 65 -14.74 23.30 5.65
CA GLY A 65 -13.43 23.03 6.20
C GLY A 65 -12.33 23.83 5.52
N ARG A 66 -12.43 24.02 4.19
CA ARG A 66 -11.51 24.89 3.42
C ARG A 66 -11.58 26.34 3.87
N ALA A 67 -12.79 26.90 3.95
CA ALA A 67 -12.97 28.29 4.38
C ALA A 67 -12.39 28.52 5.79
N ALA A 68 -12.59 27.57 6.71
CA ALA A 68 -12.03 27.62 8.05
C ALA A 68 -10.49 27.55 8.07
N LEU A 69 -9.87 26.77 7.18
CA LEU A 69 -8.41 26.65 7.11
C LEU A 69 -7.74 27.91 6.53
N MET A 70 -8.39 28.63 5.62
CA MET A 70 -7.83 29.84 5.01
C MET A 70 -7.77 31.04 5.96
N THR A 71 -8.51 30.98 7.08
CA THR A 71 -8.52 32.03 8.11
C THR A 71 -7.55 31.75 9.27
N LEU A 72 -6.86 30.60 9.26
CA LEU A 72 -5.92 30.23 10.31
C LEU A 72 -4.53 30.83 10.05
N GLU A 73 -3.83 31.14 11.13
CA GLU A 73 -2.38 31.40 11.04
C GLU A 73 -1.62 30.13 10.67
N GLU A 74 -0.40 30.28 10.11
CA GLU A 74 0.40 29.16 9.59
C GLU A 74 0.67 28.07 10.65
N SER A 75 0.93 28.47 11.90
CA SER A 75 1.14 27.55 13.02
C SER A 75 -0.11 26.71 13.34
N GLN A 76 -1.28 27.35 13.35
CA GLN A 76 -2.56 26.71 13.61
C GLN A 76 -2.98 25.80 12.43
N TYR A 77 -2.65 26.22 11.21
CA TYR A 77 -2.87 25.42 10.01
C TYR A 77 -2.10 24.10 10.06
N GLU A 78 -0.80 24.15 10.36
CA GLU A 78 0.03 22.93 10.44
C GLU A 78 -0.40 22.02 11.61
N GLU A 79 -0.79 22.59 12.75
CA GLU A 79 -1.34 21.80 13.86
C GLU A 79 -2.66 21.10 13.47
N GLN A 80 -3.58 21.84 12.85
CA GLN A 80 -4.86 21.29 12.42
C GLN A 80 -4.67 20.21 11.35
N LYS A 81 -3.77 20.43 10.39
CA LYS A 81 -3.38 19.45 9.38
C LYS A 81 -2.82 18.18 10.03
N ALA A 82 -1.89 18.29 10.99
CA ALA A 82 -1.33 17.15 11.69
C ALA A 82 -2.40 16.32 12.42
N ARG A 83 -3.36 16.98 13.09
CA ARG A 83 -4.50 16.31 13.74
C ARG A 83 -5.37 15.54 12.75
N THR A 84 -5.66 16.14 11.60
CA THR A 84 -6.46 15.50 10.54
C THR A 84 -5.77 14.31 9.93
N LEU A 85 -4.46 14.40 9.71
CA LEU A 85 -3.64 13.28 9.25
C LEU A 85 -3.68 12.14 10.26
N ALA A 86 -3.49 12.42 11.56
CA ALA A 86 -3.54 11.40 12.61
C ALA A 86 -4.90 10.68 12.68
N LEU A 87 -6.01 11.42 12.52
CA LEU A 87 -7.35 10.82 12.47
C LEU A 87 -7.53 9.93 11.23
N MET A 88 -7.03 10.35 10.08
CA MET A 88 -7.07 9.55 8.86
C MET A 88 -6.26 8.26 8.99
N GLU A 89 -5.05 8.35 9.56
CA GLU A 89 -4.20 7.20 9.86
C GLU A 89 -4.90 6.19 10.76
N GLN A 90 -5.53 6.69 11.82
CA GLN A 90 -6.28 5.85 12.73
C GLN A 90 -7.44 5.16 12.01
N LEU A 91 -8.21 5.88 11.19
CA LEU A 91 -9.33 5.30 10.44
C LEU A 91 -8.87 4.20 9.47
N VAL A 92 -7.79 4.43 8.74
CA VAL A 92 -7.17 3.45 7.84
C VAL A 92 -6.69 2.22 8.61
N ARG A 93 -6.07 2.43 9.78
CA ARG A 93 -5.63 1.34 10.66
C ARG A 93 -6.82 0.51 11.13
N GLU A 94 -7.87 1.16 11.61
CA GLU A 94 -9.09 0.47 12.04
C GLU A 94 -9.66 -0.33 10.88
N TRP A 95 -9.91 0.26 9.70
CA TRP A 95 -10.36 -0.50 8.52
C TRP A 95 -9.47 -1.72 8.19
N SER A 96 -8.15 -1.59 8.37
CA SER A 96 -7.20 -2.68 8.13
C SER A 96 -7.34 -3.87 9.09
N GLU A 97 -8.04 -3.71 10.22
CA GLU A 97 -8.34 -4.81 11.14
C GLU A 97 -9.42 -5.76 10.59
N VAL A 98 -10.29 -5.27 9.72
CA VAL A 98 -11.45 -6.02 9.20
C VAL A 98 -11.40 -6.23 7.68
N ALA A 99 -10.65 -5.40 6.97
CA ALA A 99 -10.49 -5.45 5.52
C ALA A 99 -9.01 -5.48 5.15
N GLN A 100 -8.67 -6.17 4.06
CA GLN A 100 -7.28 -6.23 3.61
C GLN A 100 -6.93 -4.95 2.85
N HIS A 101 -6.09 -4.10 3.44
CA HIS A 101 -5.54 -2.94 2.74
C HIS A 101 -4.72 -3.39 1.50
N LYS A 102 -5.03 -2.83 0.32
CA LYS A 102 -4.33 -3.12 -0.94
C LYS A 102 -3.40 -2.01 -1.35
N TRP A 103 -3.89 -0.78 -1.37
CA TRP A 103 -3.11 0.39 -1.71
C TRP A 103 -3.80 1.65 -1.18
N GLY A 104 -3.01 2.70 -1.00
CA GLY A 104 -3.48 4.01 -0.56
C GLY A 104 -2.27 4.92 -0.36
N PHE A 105 -2.53 6.19 -0.07
CA PHE A 105 -1.46 7.12 0.28
C PHE A 105 -0.87 6.76 1.65
N HIS A 106 0.46 6.71 1.74
CA HIS A 106 1.20 6.56 3.00
C HIS A 106 2.24 7.69 3.08
N GLY A 107 2.35 8.35 4.23
CA GLY A 107 3.38 9.37 4.50
C GLY A 107 2.83 10.79 4.72
N SER A 108 3.74 11.75 4.92
CA SER A 108 3.50 13.10 5.46
C SER A 108 2.50 13.98 4.69
N GLU A 109 2.05 13.57 3.50
CA GLU A 109 1.08 14.31 2.70
C GLU A 109 -0.29 13.62 2.58
N TYR A 110 -0.41 12.33 2.96
CA TYR A 110 -1.61 11.45 2.82
C TYR A 110 -2.45 11.59 1.55
N GLY A 111 -1.99 12.27 0.49
CA GLY A 111 -2.85 12.65 -0.62
C GLY A 111 -4.15 13.31 -0.15
N LEU A 112 -4.13 14.04 0.98
CA LEU A 112 -5.26 14.91 1.29
C LEU A 112 -5.36 15.92 0.14
N PRO A 113 -6.57 16.20 -0.38
CA PRO A 113 -6.73 17.15 -1.48
C PRO A 113 -5.98 18.44 -1.15
N SER A 114 -5.30 19.03 -2.13
CA SER A 114 -4.68 20.34 -1.92
C SER A 114 -5.77 21.37 -1.58
N SER A 115 -5.41 22.54 -1.04
CA SER A 115 -6.39 23.57 -0.67
C SER A 115 -7.29 24.00 -1.83
N ASN A 116 -6.85 23.78 -3.07
CA ASN A 116 -7.54 24.19 -4.29
C ASN A 116 -8.27 23.05 -5.04
N ASP A 117 -8.10 21.79 -4.63
CA ASP A 117 -8.72 20.66 -5.32
C ASP A 117 -10.16 20.42 -4.84
N GLU A 118 -11.12 20.76 -5.71
CA GLU A 118 -12.55 20.49 -5.52
C GLU A 118 -12.97 19.11 -6.04
N ASN A 119 -12.02 18.36 -6.59
CA ASN A 119 -12.27 17.08 -7.23
C ASN A 119 -12.24 15.93 -6.21
N TRP A 120 -13.06 14.91 -6.45
CA TRP A 120 -12.96 13.65 -5.75
C TRP A 120 -11.64 12.97 -6.11
N MET A 121 -10.90 12.56 -5.09
CA MET A 121 -9.65 11.83 -5.26
C MET A 121 -9.79 10.43 -4.68
N LEU A 122 -9.26 9.45 -5.40
CA LEU A 122 -9.20 8.08 -4.91
C LEU A 122 -8.06 7.97 -3.89
N PHE A 123 -8.42 7.73 -2.63
CA PHE A 123 -7.52 7.81 -1.48
C PHE A 123 -6.91 6.45 -1.11
N ALA A 124 -7.74 5.41 -1.03
CA ALA A 124 -7.30 4.08 -0.67
C ALA A 124 -8.25 3.02 -1.24
N ALA A 125 -7.76 1.79 -1.32
CA ALA A 125 -8.55 0.61 -1.66
C ALA A 125 -8.27 -0.53 -0.69
N PHE A 126 -9.35 -1.16 -0.27
CA PHE A 126 -9.34 -2.35 0.57
C PHE A 126 -10.06 -3.48 -0.15
N VAL A 127 -9.67 -4.71 0.15
CA VAL A 127 -10.44 -5.90 -0.18
C VAL A 127 -11.28 -6.27 1.02
N VAL A 128 -12.59 -6.35 0.80
CA VAL A 128 -13.58 -6.72 1.80
C VAL A 128 -14.11 -8.11 1.49
N LYS A 129 -14.39 -8.88 2.53
CA LYS A 129 -14.88 -10.26 2.37
C LYS A 129 -16.33 -10.31 1.89
N ASP A 130 -17.14 -9.42 2.43
CA ASP A 130 -18.60 -9.38 2.28
C ASP A 130 -19.14 -7.97 2.58
N HIS A 131 -20.44 -7.80 2.35
CA HIS A 131 -21.15 -6.55 2.61
C HIS A 131 -21.19 -6.17 4.10
N ASP A 132 -21.14 -7.15 5.02
CA ASP A 132 -21.11 -6.89 6.46
C ASP A 132 -19.77 -6.27 6.88
N THR A 133 -18.66 -6.72 6.30
CA THR A 133 -17.34 -6.12 6.48
C THR A 133 -17.33 -4.68 5.97
N TYR A 134 -17.94 -4.42 4.80
CA TYR A 134 -18.11 -3.07 4.29
C TYR A 134 -18.91 -2.18 5.24
N ARG A 135 -20.03 -2.69 5.79
CA ARG A 135 -20.84 -1.96 6.78
C ARG A 135 -20.05 -1.60 8.03
N LYS A 136 -19.25 -2.52 8.57
CA LYS A 136 -18.37 -2.24 9.72
C LYS A 136 -17.38 -1.11 9.42
N CYS A 137 -16.82 -1.07 8.21
CA CYS A 137 -15.96 0.03 7.78
C CYS A 137 -16.72 1.36 7.74
N LEU A 138 -17.95 1.35 7.21
CA LEU A 138 -18.80 2.54 7.15
C LEU A 138 -19.16 3.04 8.56
N GLU A 139 -19.58 2.15 9.46
CA GLU A 139 -19.92 2.46 10.84
C GLU A 139 -18.75 3.08 11.61
N ARG A 140 -17.53 2.54 11.42
CA ARG A 140 -16.31 3.11 12.02
C ARG A 140 -16.11 4.56 11.62
N MET A 141 -16.20 4.87 10.33
CA MET A 141 -16.07 6.24 9.81
C MET A 141 -17.20 7.17 10.27
N GLN A 142 -18.39 6.64 10.50
CA GLN A 142 -19.54 7.39 10.98
C GLN A 142 -19.51 7.65 12.50
N SER A 143 -18.64 7.00 13.25
CA SER A 143 -18.51 7.24 14.69
C SER A 143 -18.17 8.71 15.03
N GLU A 144 -18.48 9.10 16.26
CA GLU A 144 -18.23 10.44 16.78
C GLU A 144 -16.73 10.79 16.81
N THR A 145 -15.86 9.79 16.97
CA THR A 145 -14.40 9.93 16.93
C THR A 145 -13.93 10.62 15.65
N TYR A 146 -14.57 10.33 14.51
CA TYR A 146 -14.19 10.88 13.21
C TYR A 146 -15.06 12.05 12.75
N LEU A 147 -15.92 12.60 13.61
CA LEU A 147 -16.68 13.80 13.29
C LEU A 147 -15.76 14.98 12.89
N PRO A 148 -14.62 15.25 13.57
CA PRO A 148 -13.70 16.31 13.13
C PRO A 148 -13.17 16.09 11.72
N LEU A 149 -12.85 14.83 11.37
CA LEU A 149 -12.38 14.47 10.04
C LEU A 149 -13.46 14.69 8.98
N ARG A 150 -14.71 14.28 9.26
CA ARG A 150 -15.87 14.45 8.37
C ARG A 150 -16.29 15.92 8.17
N ARG A 151 -15.96 16.81 9.12
CA ARG A 151 -16.18 18.26 8.95
C ARG A 151 -15.17 18.90 8.00
N GLN A 152 -14.00 18.28 7.85
CA GLN A 152 -12.93 18.78 7.00
C GLN A 152 -12.89 18.13 5.62
N CYS A 153 -13.25 16.86 5.55
CA CYS A 153 -13.22 16.07 4.33
C CYS A 153 -14.56 15.35 4.13
N ASP A 154 -15.05 15.41 2.90
CA ASP A 154 -16.07 14.48 2.44
C ASP A 154 -15.38 13.15 2.15
N ILE A 155 -15.68 12.12 2.94
CA ILE A 155 -15.18 10.76 2.74
C ILE A 155 -16.35 9.89 2.28
N ARG A 156 -16.20 9.27 1.11
CA ARG A 156 -17.16 8.28 0.62
C ARG A 156 -16.48 6.94 0.46
N VAL A 157 -17.19 5.91 0.88
CA VAL A 157 -16.76 4.52 0.75
C VAL A 157 -17.65 3.87 -0.28
N LEU A 158 -17.08 3.55 -1.44
CA LEU A 158 -17.76 2.92 -2.55
C LEU A 158 -17.53 1.41 -2.46
N TYR A 159 -18.62 0.66 -2.40
CA TYR A 159 -18.59 -0.79 -2.47
C TYR A 159 -18.55 -1.22 -3.94
N GLY A 160 -17.50 -1.93 -4.32
CA GLY A 160 -17.28 -2.49 -5.64
C GLY A 160 -17.81 -3.91 -5.74
N GLU A 161 -18.32 -4.25 -6.92
CA GLU A 161 -18.69 -5.61 -7.26
C GLU A 161 -17.48 -6.55 -7.33
N GLU A 162 -17.76 -7.84 -7.52
CA GLU A 162 -16.74 -8.84 -7.70
C GLU A 162 -15.75 -8.44 -8.81
N MET A 163 -14.45 -8.46 -8.54
CA MET A 163 -13.39 -8.15 -9.51
C MET A 163 -13.46 -9.01 -10.78
N GLU A 164 -14.02 -10.22 -10.68
CA GLU A 164 -14.27 -11.12 -11.81
C GLU A 164 -15.36 -10.58 -12.77
N ARG A 165 -16.19 -9.62 -12.34
CA ARG A 165 -17.29 -9.00 -13.12
C ARG A 165 -16.95 -7.63 -13.68
N LEU A 166 -15.86 -7.01 -13.22
CA LEU A 166 -15.44 -5.71 -13.72
C LEU A 166 -14.84 -5.84 -15.14
N PRO A 167 -15.06 -4.84 -16.02
CA PRO A 167 -14.40 -4.80 -17.32
C PRO A 167 -12.87 -4.90 -17.20
N SER A 168 -12.22 -5.60 -18.12
CA SER A 168 -10.78 -5.86 -18.10
C SER A 168 -9.93 -4.59 -18.01
N HIS A 169 -10.33 -3.52 -18.69
CA HIS A 169 -9.65 -2.22 -18.64
C HIS A 169 -9.66 -1.59 -17.23
N THR A 170 -10.72 -1.80 -16.46
CA THR A 170 -10.81 -1.37 -15.06
C THR A 170 -9.89 -2.20 -14.17
N VAL A 171 -9.79 -3.52 -14.44
CA VAL A 171 -8.87 -4.43 -13.74
C VAL A 171 -7.40 -4.09 -14.00
N GLU A 172 -7.07 -3.62 -15.21
CA GLU A 172 -5.72 -3.22 -15.60
C GLU A 172 -5.22 -1.97 -14.87
N LEU A 173 -6.08 -0.96 -14.66
CA LEU A 173 -5.76 0.22 -13.83
C LEU A 173 -5.32 -0.18 -12.43
N PHE A 174 -5.91 -1.25 -11.89
CA PHE A 174 -5.50 -1.79 -10.61
C PHE A 174 -4.20 -2.59 -10.73
N ARG A 175 -4.03 -3.45 -11.75
CA ARG A 175 -2.83 -4.31 -11.91
C ARG A 175 -1.54 -3.54 -12.14
N GLN A 176 -1.58 -2.39 -12.82
CA GLN A 176 -0.39 -1.59 -13.11
C GLN A 176 0.28 -1.00 -11.86
N GLY A 177 -0.43 -0.91 -10.72
CA GLY A 177 0.15 -0.55 -9.42
C GLY A 177 0.86 -1.69 -8.66
N PHE A 178 0.80 -2.94 -9.15
CA PHE A 178 1.22 -4.13 -8.40
C PHE A 178 2.47 -4.86 -8.96
N SER A 179 3.29 -4.20 -9.78
CA SER A 179 4.59 -4.73 -10.21
C SER A 179 5.74 -3.83 -9.75
N ARG A 180 6.15 -3.96 -8.49
CA ARG A 180 7.53 -3.70 -8.06
C ARG A 180 7.99 -4.82 -7.13
#